data_AF-A0A937C2P1-F1
#
_entry.id   AF-A0A937C2P1-F1
#
_cell.length_a   1.000
_cell.length_b   1.000
_cell.length_c   1.000
_cell.angle_alpha   90.00
_cell.angle_beta   90.00
_cell.angle_gamma   90.00
#
_symmetry.space_group_name_H-M   'P 1'
#
loop_
_entity.id
_entity.type
_entity.pdbx_description
1 polymer ?
#
loop_
_entity_poly.entity_id
_entity_poly.type
_entity_poly.pdbx_seq_one_letter_code
_entity_poly.pdbx_strand_id
1 'polypeptide(L)'
;MSGIKKLAGQTLWYGVPTIASRFLGYLMNLSLPLIFAQPSRTADLTQVYAIIPFLSVLFTYGLETAYFRFSQDQDAQKLYNTLSVSLFGSTILFTGLLLFFKNNIAGWASLEEHPEYITWMAVIIFFDTISTLAFARLRQENKPKRYAFARISGVVMNVVVVILFMALIPKYVHSHPGSFIEKFYNKDTGIGYYLIGNICGSVFTFFLLRKEFFQIRLQFDRALWLKIMHYSYPLVIVGLGGMVNDMLSRLIYQHVVDLPHEQAKHELGIFGNIYRLAVLITIMIQAFRMAAEPFFFNRSKEENAPRIYARIMKFFVIASCFMFLFISLYIDVFAWFFKAIHKGAWAEGLYIVPLLALGNVFLGIYYNLSIWYKLTHKNMTGAMITISGAVITIILNILLIPKFHYLGAAIATFSCYLFMMVTSYVLGQKHFPVPYARKKLIAYLVLVVLIYAIHRGLVYVWDNHWFYLGTATALLGFFTIFVAKIEKKELEKIPFIKRFV
;
A
#
# COMPACT_ATOMS: atom_id res chain seq x y z
N MET A 1 17.42 -15.12 25.54
CA MET A 1 17.35 -15.64 24.15
C MET A 1 15.95 -16.14 23.74
N SER A 2 15.12 -16.71 24.63
CA SER A 2 13.76 -17.20 24.33
C SER A 2 12.77 -16.10 23.85
N GLY A 3 12.75 -14.92 24.49
CA GLY A 3 11.85 -13.82 24.13
C GLY A 3 12.12 -13.20 22.75
N ILE A 4 13.40 -13.02 22.38
CA ILE A 4 13.79 -12.48 21.06
C ILE A 4 13.48 -13.49 19.95
N LYS A 5 13.69 -14.79 20.18
CA LYS A 5 13.31 -15.84 19.23
C LYS A 5 11.80 -15.95 19.07
N LYS A 6 11.03 -15.78 20.15
CA LYS A 6 9.56 -15.73 20.14
C LYS A 6 9.04 -14.48 19.41
N LEU A 7 9.64 -13.32 19.65
CA LEU A 7 9.28 -12.05 19.00
C LEU A 7 9.63 -12.07 17.50
N ALA A 8 10.80 -12.59 17.13
CA ALA A 8 11.19 -12.76 15.73
C ALA A 8 10.28 -13.76 15.01
N GLY A 9 9.95 -14.88 15.66
CA GLY A 9 8.97 -15.84 15.16
C GLY A 9 7.59 -15.21 14.97
N GLN A 10 7.10 -14.45 15.94
CA GLN A 10 5.82 -13.74 15.84
C GLN A 10 5.83 -12.67 14.75
N THR A 11 6.92 -11.92 14.60
CA THR A 11 7.07 -10.91 13.53
C THR A 11 7.03 -11.56 12.16
N LEU A 12 7.68 -12.71 11.98
CA LEU A 12 7.59 -13.51 10.76
C LEU A 12 6.15 -13.99 10.50
N TRP A 13 5.49 -14.57 11.50
CA TRP A 13 4.14 -15.10 11.33
C TRP A 13 3.06 -14.03 11.16
N TYR A 14 3.22 -12.82 11.68
CA TYR A 14 2.25 -11.73 11.45
C TYR A 14 2.60 -10.89 10.22
N GLY A 15 3.90 -10.74 9.94
CA GLY A 15 4.40 -9.90 8.84
C GLY A 15 4.40 -10.58 7.49
N VAL A 16 5.00 -11.77 7.39
CA VAL A 16 5.13 -12.48 6.12
C VAL A 16 3.77 -12.75 5.47
N PRO A 17 2.73 -13.22 6.19
CA PRO A 17 1.40 -13.40 5.59
C PRO A 17 0.78 -12.10 5.10
N THR A 18 1.00 -10.99 5.81
CA THR A 18 0.47 -9.68 5.43
C THR A 18 1.16 -9.14 4.18
N ILE A 19 2.46 -9.36 4.05
CA ILE A 19 3.24 -8.99 2.85
C ILE A 19 2.88 -9.93 1.68
N ALA A 20 2.84 -11.24 1.92
CA ALA A 20 2.52 -12.24 0.92
C ALA A 20 1.09 -12.06 0.37
N SER A 21 0.11 -11.80 1.23
CA SER A 21 -1.27 -11.50 0.78
C SER A 21 -1.34 -10.26 -0.09
N ARG A 22 -0.65 -9.17 0.29
CA ARG A 22 -0.56 -7.95 -0.53
C ARG A 22 0.16 -8.20 -1.85
N PHE A 23 1.24 -8.98 -1.84
CA PHE A 23 1.98 -9.34 -3.03
C PHE A 23 1.15 -10.21 -3.98
N LEU A 24 0.40 -11.18 -3.48
CA LEU A 24 -0.53 -11.99 -4.29
C LEU A 24 -1.64 -11.14 -4.91
N GLY A 25 -2.27 -10.26 -4.12
CA GLY A 25 -3.26 -9.31 -4.65
C GLY A 25 -2.67 -8.37 -5.71
N TYR A 26 -1.40 -7.98 -5.55
CA TYR A 26 -0.67 -7.20 -6.54
C TYR A 26 -0.40 -7.98 -7.83
N LEU A 27 0.10 -9.22 -7.74
CA LEU A 27 0.33 -10.07 -8.91
C LEU A 27 -0.95 -10.24 -9.73
N MET A 28 -2.09 -10.37 -9.04
CA MET A 28 -3.39 -10.44 -9.70
C MET A 28 -3.80 -9.12 -10.36
N ASN A 29 -3.44 -7.98 -9.78
CA ASN A 29 -3.65 -6.69 -10.43
C ASN A 29 -2.72 -6.46 -11.62
N LEU A 30 -1.49 -6.98 -11.55
CA LEU A 30 -0.49 -6.91 -12.62
C LEU A 30 -0.87 -7.81 -13.81
N SER A 31 -1.72 -8.83 -13.61
CA SER A 31 -2.24 -9.66 -14.69
C SER A 31 -3.44 -9.05 -15.42
N LEU A 32 -4.06 -7.97 -14.91
CA LEU A 32 -5.21 -7.34 -15.56
C LEU A 32 -4.94 -6.88 -17.01
N PRO A 33 -3.78 -6.30 -17.36
CA PRO A 33 -3.43 -5.97 -18.75
C PRO A 33 -3.35 -7.20 -19.68
N LEU A 34 -3.11 -8.40 -19.13
CA LEU A 34 -3.15 -9.65 -19.91
C LEU A 34 -4.58 -10.04 -20.31
N ILE A 35 -5.57 -9.60 -19.52
CA ILE A 35 -6.98 -9.94 -19.70
C ILE A 35 -7.71 -8.83 -20.48
N PHE A 36 -7.39 -7.56 -20.24
CA PHE A 36 -8.08 -6.42 -20.83
C PHE A 36 -7.23 -5.63 -21.83
N ALA A 37 -7.82 -5.32 -22.99
CA ALA A 37 -7.21 -4.47 -24.01
C ALA A 37 -7.13 -3.01 -23.60
N GLN A 38 -8.24 -2.46 -23.12
CA GLN A 38 -8.40 -1.03 -22.89
C GLN A 38 -8.20 -0.69 -21.41
N PRO A 39 -7.32 0.27 -21.08
CA PRO A 39 -7.12 0.75 -19.71
C PRO A 39 -8.40 1.30 -19.06
N SER A 40 -9.29 1.92 -19.85
CA SER A 40 -10.56 2.51 -19.38
C SER A 40 -11.46 1.53 -18.62
N ARG A 41 -11.46 0.25 -19.00
CA ARG A 41 -12.21 -0.80 -18.28
C ARG A 41 -11.71 -1.03 -16.86
N THR A 42 -10.50 -0.60 -16.54
CA THR A 42 -9.91 -0.74 -15.19
C THR A 42 -9.94 0.53 -14.35
N ALA A 43 -10.42 1.63 -14.93
CA ALA A 43 -10.57 2.90 -14.25
C ALA A 43 -11.59 2.79 -13.10
N ASP A 44 -12.72 2.11 -13.34
CA ASP A 44 -13.78 1.91 -12.35
C ASP A 44 -13.27 1.13 -11.13
N LEU A 45 -12.47 0.07 -11.36
CA LEU A 45 -11.77 -0.62 -10.27
C LEU A 45 -10.79 0.31 -9.55
N THR A 46 -10.02 1.11 -10.29
CA THR A 46 -9.05 2.04 -9.70
C THR A 46 -9.74 3.04 -8.78
N GLN A 47 -10.92 3.52 -9.16
CA GLN A 47 -11.76 4.39 -8.35
C GLN A 47 -12.26 3.67 -7.09
N VAL A 48 -12.83 2.46 -7.22
CA VAL A 48 -13.31 1.67 -6.07
C VAL A 48 -12.17 1.40 -5.08
N TYR A 49 -10.99 1.00 -5.56
CA TYR A 49 -9.81 0.78 -4.72
C TYR A 49 -9.18 2.06 -4.16
N ALA A 50 -9.48 3.23 -4.72
CA ALA A 50 -9.12 4.51 -4.10
C ALA A 50 -10.09 4.88 -2.97
N ILE A 51 -11.37 4.52 -3.06
CA ILE A 51 -12.40 4.79 -2.04
C ILE A 51 -12.28 3.85 -0.84
N ILE A 52 -12.05 2.54 -1.07
CA ILE A 52 -12.00 1.51 0.00
C ILE A 52 -11.11 1.93 1.17
N PRO A 53 -9.86 2.39 0.99
CA PRO A 53 -9.00 2.76 2.12
C PRO A 53 -9.54 3.90 2.99
N PHE A 54 -10.20 4.90 2.41
CA PHE A 54 -10.85 5.97 3.17
C PHE A 54 -11.99 5.43 4.02
N LEU A 55 -12.85 4.60 3.42
CA LEU A 55 -13.95 3.96 4.13
C LEU A 55 -13.44 3.00 5.20
N SER A 56 -12.39 2.21 4.95
CA SER A 56 -11.79 1.33 5.95
C SER A 56 -11.29 2.08 7.19
N VAL A 57 -10.71 3.28 7.02
CA VAL A 57 -10.29 4.14 8.14
C VAL A 57 -11.50 4.60 8.95
N LEU A 58 -12.58 5.02 8.29
CA LEU A 58 -13.81 5.46 8.95
C LEU A 58 -14.54 4.31 9.66
N PHE A 59 -14.67 3.16 9.01
CA PHE A 59 -15.37 1.98 9.51
C PHE A 59 -14.64 1.33 10.69
N THR A 60 -13.30 1.30 10.65
CA THR A 60 -12.50 0.72 11.75
C THR A 60 -12.31 1.72 12.89
N TYR A 61 -12.36 3.03 12.58
CA TYR A 61 -12.14 4.16 13.49
C TYR A 61 -11.02 3.94 14.52
N GLY A 62 -9.89 3.36 14.08
CA GLY A 62 -8.71 3.13 14.92
C GLY A 62 -8.86 2.04 16.01
N LEU A 63 -9.94 1.25 16.00
CA LEU A 63 -10.22 0.26 17.04
C LEU A 63 -9.14 -0.82 17.19
N GLU A 64 -8.47 -1.24 16.12
CA GLU A 64 -7.39 -2.22 16.21
C GLU A 64 -6.30 -1.71 17.17
N THR A 65 -5.88 -0.45 17.01
CA THR A 65 -4.84 0.15 17.85
C THR A 65 -5.34 0.42 19.27
N ALA A 66 -6.59 0.86 19.41
CA ALA A 66 -7.20 1.07 20.72
C ALA A 66 -7.33 -0.24 21.52
N TYR A 67 -7.73 -1.33 20.86
CA TYR A 67 -7.83 -2.65 21.48
C TYR A 67 -6.50 -3.07 22.11
N PHE A 68 -5.38 -3.00 21.37
CA PHE A 68 -4.07 -3.34 21.94
C PHE A 68 -3.63 -2.48 23.11
N ARG A 69 -3.98 -1.18 23.10
CA ARG A 69 -3.64 -0.27 24.20
C ARG A 69 -4.45 -0.60 25.44
N PHE A 70 -5.77 -0.67 25.33
CA PHE A 70 -6.65 -0.85 26.48
C PHE A 70 -6.71 -2.30 26.97
N SER A 71 -6.30 -3.27 26.15
CA SER A 71 -6.27 -4.68 26.56
C SER A 71 -5.20 -5.02 27.59
N GLN A 72 -4.27 -4.11 27.86
CA GLN A 72 -3.26 -4.25 28.92
C GLN A 72 -3.78 -3.80 30.28
N ASP A 73 -4.71 -2.84 30.30
CA ASP A 73 -5.17 -2.16 31.53
C ASP A 73 -6.59 -2.56 31.95
N GLN A 74 -7.35 -3.21 31.05
CA GLN A 74 -8.76 -3.57 31.24
C GLN A 74 -8.98 -5.07 31.05
N ASP A 75 -10.11 -5.56 31.57
CA ASP A 75 -10.55 -6.93 31.30
C ASP A 75 -10.70 -7.15 29.79
N ALA A 76 -9.90 -8.07 29.25
CA ALA A 76 -9.80 -8.33 27.82
C ALA A 76 -11.14 -8.80 27.22
N GLN A 77 -11.96 -9.53 27.98
CA GLN A 77 -13.24 -10.04 27.50
C GLN A 77 -14.30 -8.94 27.50
N LYS A 78 -14.36 -8.12 28.57
CA LYS A 78 -15.27 -6.97 28.64
C LYS A 78 -14.95 -5.93 27.56
N LEU A 79 -13.66 -5.67 27.34
CA LEU A 79 -13.17 -4.82 26.27
C LEU A 79 -13.57 -5.36 24.89
N TYR A 80 -13.30 -6.65 24.64
CA TYR A 80 -13.63 -7.28 23.36
C TYR A 80 -15.13 -7.26 23.08
N ASN A 81 -15.97 -7.55 24.08
CA ASN A 81 -17.43 -7.49 23.95
C ASN A 81 -17.91 -6.07 23.61
N THR A 82 -17.47 -5.07 24.37
CA THR A 82 -17.88 -3.66 24.18
C THR A 82 -17.47 -3.15 22.80
N LEU A 83 -16.24 -3.43 22.37
CA LEU A 83 -15.74 -3.04 21.05
C LEU A 83 -16.42 -3.79 19.91
N SER A 84 -16.69 -5.09 20.10
CA SER A 84 -17.39 -5.88 19.09
C SER A 84 -18.80 -5.34 18.87
N VAL A 85 -19.57 -5.11 19.93
CA VAL A 85 -20.93 -4.55 19.82
C VAL A 85 -20.92 -3.18 19.15
N SER A 86 -19.98 -2.30 19.54
CA SER A 86 -19.78 -1.00 18.88
C SER A 86 -19.46 -1.16 17.39
N LEU A 87 -18.53 -2.04 17.04
CA LEU A 87 -18.07 -2.24 15.67
C LEU A 87 -19.17 -2.84 14.80
N PHE A 88 -19.91 -3.85 15.28
CA PHE A 88 -21.07 -4.40 14.57
C PHE A 88 -22.16 -3.33 14.34
N GLY A 89 -22.54 -2.58 15.39
CA GLY A 89 -23.56 -1.54 15.27
C GLY A 89 -23.17 -0.42 14.30
N SER A 90 -21.95 0.12 14.43
CA SER A 90 -21.42 1.15 13.52
C SER A 90 -21.24 0.64 12.08
N THR A 91 -20.78 -0.60 11.90
CA THR A 91 -20.61 -1.19 10.55
C THR A 91 -21.95 -1.36 9.85
N ILE A 92 -22.99 -1.85 10.56
CA ILE A 92 -24.35 -1.95 10.00
C ILE A 92 -24.88 -0.56 9.63
N LEU A 93 -24.72 0.43 10.52
CA LEU A 93 -25.18 1.80 10.29
C LEU A 93 -24.48 2.44 9.09
N PHE A 94 -23.14 2.39 9.02
CA PHE A 94 -22.39 2.96 7.91
C PHE A 94 -22.64 2.23 6.59
N THR A 95 -22.81 0.90 6.62
CA THR A 95 -23.19 0.14 5.43
C THR A 95 -24.60 0.52 4.95
N GLY A 96 -25.56 0.66 5.86
CA GLY A 96 -26.90 1.14 5.55
C GLY A 96 -26.88 2.54 4.92
N LEU A 97 -26.06 3.46 5.46
CA LEU A 97 -25.87 4.80 4.90
C LEU A 97 -25.22 4.75 3.50
N LEU A 98 -24.19 3.92 3.29
CA LEU A 98 -23.57 3.76 1.97
C LEU A 98 -24.57 3.23 0.92
N LEU A 99 -25.43 2.29 1.31
CA LEU A 99 -26.45 1.75 0.41
C LEU A 99 -27.59 2.74 0.17
N PHE A 100 -27.97 3.54 1.16
CA PHE A 100 -28.97 4.60 1.01
C PHE A 100 -28.50 5.70 0.07
N PHE A 101 -27.23 6.13 0.19
CA PHE A 101 -26.61 7.14 -0.67
C PHE A 101 -25.93 6.56 -1.92
N LYS A 102 -26.21 5.30 -2.27
CA LYS A 102 -25.55 4.58 -3.37
C LYS A 102 -25.52 5.38 -4.67
N ASN A 103 -26.65 5.95 -5.09
CA ASN A 103 -26.74 6.66 -6.37
C ASN A 103 -25.93 7.97 -6.37
N ASN A 104 -25.96 8.72 -5.25
CA ASN A 104 -25.17 9.94 -5.11
C ASN A 104 -23.66 9.64 -5.08
N ILE A 105 -23.27 8.55 -4.42
CA ILE A 105 -21.88 8.09 -4.39
C ILE A 105 -21.46 7.61 -5.80
N ALA A 106 -22.36 6.99 -6.57
CA ALA A 106 -22.08 6.58 -7.96
C ALA A 106 -21.80 7.77 -8.86
N GLY A 107 -22.63 8.82 -8.78
CA GLY A 107 -22.40 10.05 -9.53
C GLY A 107 -21.09 10.73 -9.15
N TRP A 108 -20.83 10.91 -7.84
CA TRP A 108 -19.57 11.51 -7.37
C TRP A 108 -18.35 10.61 -7.60
N ALA A 109 -18.50 9.30 -7.76
CA ALA A 109 -17.36 8.44 -8.07
C ALA A 109 -17.14 8.28 -9.57
N SER A 110 -17.97 8.87 -10.44
CA SER A 110 -17.97 8.58 -11.89
C SER A 110 -18.17 7.07 -12.17
N LEU A 111 -19.02 6.42 -11.37
CA LEU A 111 -19.37 4.99 -11.44
C LEU A 111 -20.84 4.77 -11.82
N GLU A 112 -21.45 5.72 -12.53
CA GLU A 112 -22.88 5.70 -12.90
C GLU A 112 -23.27 4.49 -13.76
N GLU A 113 -22.33 4.00 -14.58
CA GLU A 113 -22.52 2.81 -15.43
C GLU A 113 -22.57 1.50 -14.62
N HIS A 114 -21.95 1.49 -13.43
CA HIS A 114 -21.80 0.30 -12.59
C HIS A 114 -22.13 0.57 -11.11
N PRO A 115 -23.36 0.98 -10.79
CA PRO A 115 -23.76 1.29 -9.41
C PRO A 115 -23.63 0.07 -8.49
N GLU A 116 -23.73 -1.16 -9.01
CA GLU A 116 -23.49 -2.42 -8.30
C GLU A 116 -22.09 -2.50 -7.64
N TYR A 117 -21.08 -1.81 -8.17
CA TYR A 117 -19.73 -1.82 -7.57
C TYR A 117 -19.70 -1.19 -6.18
N ILE A 118 -20.57 -0.21 -5.92
CA ILE A 118 -20.72 0.40 -4.59
C ILE A 118 -21.33 -0.59 -3.61
N THR A 119 -22.31 -1.38 -4.04
CA THR A 119 -22.89 -2.43 -3.22
C THR A 119 -21.85 -3.48 -2.89
N TRP A 120 -21.06 -3.92 -3.86
CA TRP A 120 -19.99 -4.89 -3.63
C TRP A 120 -18.89 -4.34 -2.72
N MET A 121 -18.48 -3.09 -2.93
CA MET A 121 -17.54 -2.39 -2.05
C MET A 121 -18.05 -2.33 -0.61
N ALA A 122 -19.34 -2.00 -0.41
CA ALA A 122 -19.94 -1.95 0.92
C ALA A 122 -19.94 -3.32 1.60
N VAL A 123 -20.21 -4.41 0.86
CA VAL A 123 -20.13 -5.79 1.39
C VAL A 123 -18.69 -6.18 1.75
N ILE A 124 -17.70 -5.85 0.91
CA ILE A 124 -16.28 -6.10 1.21
C ILE A 124 -15.90 -5.42 2.51
N ILE A 125 -16.16 -4.11 2.61
CA ILE A 125 -15.81 -3.32 3.79
C ILE A 125 -16.55 -3.82 5.03
N PHE A 126 -17.82 -4.23 4.91
CA PHE A 126 -18.58 -4.80 6.01
C PHE A 126 -17.87 -6.01 6.62
N PHE A 127 -17.53 -7.01 5.80
CA PHE A 127 -16.87 -8.24 6.28
C PHE A 127 -15.43 -8.00 6.76
N ASP A 128 -14.67 -7.14 6.06
CA ASP A 128 -13.29 -6.79 6.45
C ASP A 128 -13.25 -6.04 7.79
N THR A 129 -14.17 -5.09 7.98
CA THR A 129 -14.25 -4.29 9.21
C THR A 129 -14.56 -5.17 10.41
N ILE A 130 -15.57 -6.03 10.30
CA ILE A 130 -15.95 -6.96 11.37
C ILE A 130 -14.81 -7.94 11.68
N SER A 131 -14.11 -8.42 10.65
CA SER A 131 -12.96 -9.32 10.81
C SER A 131 -11.75 -8.66 11.47
N THR A 132 -11.61 -7.33 11.38
CA THR A 132 -10.45 -6.59 11.90
C THR A 132 -10.28 -6.76 13.41
N LEU A 133 -11.35 -6.72 14.19
CA LEU A 133 -11.27 -6.90 15.64
C LEU A 133 -10.95 -8.36 16.03
N ALA A 134 -11.48 -9.33 15.29
CA ALA A 134 -11.14 -10.75 15.48
C ALA A 134 -9.65 -11.01 15.19
N PHE A 135 -9.09 -10.38 14.16
CA PHE A 135 -7.66 -10.42 13.88
C PHE A 135 -6.82 -9.77 14.99
N ALA A 136 -7.27 -8.62 15.52
CA ALA A 136 -6.62 -7.95 16.64
C ALA A 136 -6.56 -8.86 17.89
N ARG A 137 -7.67 -9.55 18.19
CA ARG A 137 -7.76 -10.53 19.27
C ARG A 137 -6.83 -11.72 19.07
N LEU A 138 -6.82 -12.34 17.89
CA LEU A 138 -5.89 -13.45 17.60
C LEU A 138 -4.43 -13.05 17.80
N ARG A 139 -4.09 -11.79 17.48
CA ARG A 139 -2.75 -11.26 17.66
C ARG A 139 -2.43 -10.98 19.14
N GLN A 140 -3.39 -10.46 19.91
CA GLN A 140 -3.23 -10.27 21.36
C GLN A 140 -3.08 -11.62 22.10
N GLU A 141 -3.90 -12.61 21.76
CA GLU A 141 -3.84 -13.97 22.31
C GLU A 141 -2.63 -14.77 21.81
N ASN A 142 -1.74 -14.17 21.02
CA ASN A 142 -0.54 -14.81 20.47
C ASN A 142 -0.85 -16.11 19.71
N LYS A 143 -1.87 -16.10 18.83
CA LYS A 143 -2.26 -17.20 17.94
C LYS A 143 -1.83 -16.94 16.47
N PRO A 144 -0.51 -16.82 16.18
CA PRO A 144 0.01 -16.41 14.88
C PRO A 144 -0.38 -17.33 13.73
N LYS A 145 -0.42 -18.65 13.96
CA LYS A 145 -0.75 -19.64 12.92
C LYS A 145 -2.17 -19.47 12.40
N ARG A 146 -3.15 -19.25 13.30
CA ARG A 146 -4.56 -19.02 12.90
C ARG A 146 -4.73 -17.69 12.18
N TYR A 147 -4.08 -16.64 12.68
CA TYR A 147 -4.05 -15.33 12.02
C TYR A 147 -3.54 -15.45 10.57
N ALA A 148 -2.37 -16.09 10.40
CA ALA A 148 -1.73 -16.27 9.10
C ALA A 148 -2.62 -17.09 8.16
N PHE A 149 -3.16 -18.20 8.65
CA PHE A 149 -4.02 -19.08 7.88
C PHE A 149 -5.29 -18.37 7.41
N ALA A 150 -6.03 -17.71 8.31
CA ALA A 150 -7.25 -17.01 7.93
C ALA A 150 -6.99 -15.92 6.87
N ARG A 151 -5.93 -15.12 7.05
CA ARG A 151 -5.59 -14.03 6.14
C ARG A 151 -5.10 -14.51 4.76
N ILE A 152 -4.25 -15.54 4.72
CA ILE A 152 -3.75 -16.09 3.45
C ILE A 152 -4.89 -16.81 2.72
N SER A 153 -5.67 -17.62 3.43
CA SER A 153 -6.76 -18.39 2.81
C SER A 153 -7.83 -17.49 2.19
N GLY A 154 -8.13 -16.34 2.81
CA GLY A 154 -9.00 -15.33 2.20
C GLY A 154 -8.46 -14.78 0.87
N VAL A 155 -7.16 -14.47 0.81
CA VAL A 155 -6.52 -13.97 -0.41
C VAL A 155 -6.41 -15.06 -1.48
N VAL A 156 -6.08 -16.29 -1.10
CA VAL A 156 -6.06 -17.42 -2.03
C VAL A 156 -7.47 -17.65 -2.59
N MET A 157 -8.51 -17.59 -1.76
CA MET A 157 -9.89 -17.71 -2.22
C MET A 157 -10.24 -16.60 -3.22
N ASN A 158 -9.86 -15.35 -2.94
CA ASN A 158 -10.01 -14.25 -3.89
C ASN A 158 -9.32 -14.57 -5.23
N VAL A 159 -8.04 -14.95 -5.19
CA VAL A 159 -7.25 -15.27 -6.39
C VAL A 159 -7.86 -16.41 -7.19
N VAL A 160 -8.28 -17.49 -6.51
CA VAL A 160 -8.93 -18.64 -7.14
C VAL A 160 -10.24 -18.22 -7.83
N VAL A 161 -11.10 -17.47 -7.14
CA VAL A 161 -12.37 -17.00 -7.71
C VAL A 161 -12.13 -16.09 -8.92
N VAL A 162 -11.21 -15.14 -8.83
CA VAL A 162 -10.90 -14.24 -9.95
C VAL A 162 -10.37 -15.01 -11.16
N ILE A 163 -9.43 -15.94 -10.97
CA ILE A 163 -8.90 -16.77 -12.07
C ILE A 163 -10.01 -17.65 -12.66
N LEU A 164 -10.86 -18.26 -11.82
CA LEU A 164 -11.96 -19.09 -12.27
C LEU A 164 -12.92 -18.29 -13.16
N PHE A 165 -13.43 -17.14 -12.67
CA PHE A 165 -14.44 -16.36 -13.38
C PHE A 165 -13.89 -15.54 -14.55
N MET A 166 -12.65 -15.06 -14.49
CA MET A 166 -12.09 -14.22 -15.55
C MET A 166 -11.30 -15.00 -16.61
N ALA A 167 -10.79 -16.20 -16.31
CA ALA A 167 -9.95 -16.94 -17.25
C ALA A 167 -10.50 -18.33 -17.62
N LEU A 168 -10.99 -19.11 -16.66
CA LEU A 168 -11.38 -20.52 -16.90
C LEU A 168 -12.83 -20.67 -17.38
N ILE A 169 -13.78 -20.02 -16.70
CA ILE A 169 -15.20 -20.06 -17.04
C ILE A 169 -15.49 -19.50 -18.44
N PRO A 170 -14.91 -18.35 -18.86
CA PRO A 170 -15.15 -17.83 -20.21
C PRO A 170 -14.68 -18.81 -21.30
N LYS A 171 -13.52 -19.46 -21.10
CA LYS A 171 -13.00 -20.49 -22.01
C LYS A 171 -13.92 -21.71 -22.04
N TYR A 172 -14.40 -22.15 -20.87
CA TYR A 172 -15.28 -23.30 -20.76
C TYR A 172 -16.66 -23.06 -21.39
N VAL A 173 -17.27 -21.89 -21.17
CA VAL A 173 -18.56 -21.50 -21.77
C VAL A 173 -18.44 -21.33 -23.28
N HIS A 174 -17.30 -20.83 -23.79
CA HIS A 174 -17.02 -20.82 -25.23
C HIS A 174 -16.93 -22.23 -25.83
N SER A 175 -16.41 -23.21 -25.08
CA SER A 175 -16.30 -24.60 -25.54
C SER A 175 -17.58 -25.44 -25.32
N HIS A 176 -18.45 -25.04 -24.38
CA HIS A 176 -19.70 -25.75 -24.04
C HIS A 176 -20.87 -24.76 -23.86
N PRO A 177 -21.40 -24.19 -24.97
CA PRO A 177 -22.57 -23.31 -24.93
C PRO A 177 -23.79 -24.07 -24.37
N GLY A 178 -24.55 -23.45 -23.46
CA GLY A 178 -25.74 -24.03 -22.81
C GLY A 178 -25.51 -24.76 -21.47
N SER A 179 -24.28 -24.73 -20.94
CA SER A 179 -23.98 -25.34 -19.63
C SER A 179 -24.61 -24.57 -18.45
N PHE A 180 -24.90 -25.25 -17.33
CA PHE A 180 -25.44 -24.61 -16.10
C PHE A 180 -24.55 -23.45 -15.59
N ILE A 181 -23.26 -23.48 -15.92
CA ILE A 181 -22.26 -22.46 -15.58
C ILE A 181 -22.53 -21.14 -16.33
N GLU A 182 -23.11 -21.19 -17.53
CA GLU A 182 -23.49 -19.99 -18.29
C GLU A 182 -24.55 -19.15 -17.55
N LYS A 183 -25.45 -19.78 -16.80
CA LYS A 183 -26.45 -19.05 -15.98
C LYS A 183 -25.84 -18.27 -14.82
N PHE A 184 -24.67 -18.68 -14.34
CA PHE A 184 -23.92 -17.99 -13.28
C PHE A 184 -22.88 -17.00 -13.83
N TYR A 185 -22.64 -17.01 -15.14
CA TYR A 185 -21.65 -16.19 -15.81
C TYR A 185 -22.33 -15.16 -16.70
N ASN A 186 -22.40 -13.92 -16.22
CA ASN A 186 -22.81 -12.80 -17.05
C ASN A 186 -21.57 -12.12 -17.65
N LYS A 187 -21.44 -12.17 -18.98
CA LYS A 187 -20.36 -11.55 -19.76
C LYS A 187 -20.25 -10.04 -19.49
N ASP A 188 -21.35 -9.38 -19.18
CA ASP A 188 -21.40 -7.93 -18.95
C ASP A 188 -20.76 -7.53 -17.61
N THR A 189 -20.66 -8.47 -16.65
CA THR A 189 -19.99 -8.22 -15.36
C THR A 189 -18.51 -7.90 -15.54
N GLY A 190 -17.87 -8.46 -16.57
CA GLY A 190 -16.50 -8.16 -17.00
C GLY A 190 -15.49 -8.09 -15.85
N ILE A 191 -15.04 -6.87 -15.53
CA ILE A 191 -14.04 -6.61 -14.49
C ILE A 191 -14.59 -6.70 -13.06
N GLY A 192 -15.90 -6.63 -12.91
CA GLY A 192 -16.62 -6.78 -11.65
C GLY A 192 -16.37 -8.10 -10.93
N TYR A 193 -15.98 -9.15 -11.66
CA TYR A 193 -15.54 -10.42 -11.07
C TYR A 193 -14.33 -10.27 -10.14
N TYR A 194 -13.50 -9.24 -10.32
CA TYR A 194 -12.44 -8.91 -9.37
C TYR A 194 -12.98 -8.49 -8.00
N LEU A 195 -14.07 -7.70 -7.97
CA LEU A 195 -14.74 -7.30 -6.72
C LEU A 195 -15.49 -8.47 -6.10
N ILE A 196 -16.13 -9.32 -6.92
CA ILE A 196 -16.77 -10.55 -6.45
C ILE A 196 -15.75 -11.50 -5.79
N GLY A 197 -14.55 -11.66 -6.38
CA GLY A 197 -13.46 -12.40 -5.77
C GLY A 197 -13.07 -11.85 -4.40
N ASN A 198 -13.00 -10.53 -4.25
CA ASN A 198 -12.75 -9.90 -2.95
C ASN A 198 -13.89 -10.13 -1.95
N ILE A 199 -15.16 -10.09 -2.38
CA ILE A 199 -16.30 -10.46 -1.53
C ILE A 199 -16.13 -11.89 -1.04
N CYS A 200 -15.91 -12.85 -1.94
CA CYS A 200 -15.73 -14.25 -1.59
C CYS A 200 -14.56 -14.44 -0.62
N GLY A 201 -13.43 -13.77 -0.84
CA GLY A 201 -12.28 -13.80 0.06
C GLY A 201 -12.60 -13.24 1.46
N SER A 202 -13.32 -12.12 1.53
CA SER A 202 -13.69 -11.46 2.79
C SER A 202 -14.70 -12.29 3.58
N VAL A 203 -15.74 -12.81 2.91
CA VAL A 203 -16.74 -13.72 3.49
C VAL A 203 -16.10 -15.02 3.97
N PHE A 204 -15.19 -15.59 3.18
CA PHE A 204 -14.48 -16.81 3.58
C PHE A 204 -13.59 -16.57 4.80
N THR A 205 -12.90 -15.43 4.85
CA THR A 205 -12.11 -15.01 6.02
C THR A 205 -13.00 -14.88 7.26
N PHE A 206 -14.14 -14.20 7.13
CA PHE A 206 -15.13 -14.09 8.20
C PHE A 206 -15.59 -15.46 8.71
N PHE A 207 -15.87 -16.41 7.81
CA PHE A 207 -16.26 -17.76 8.18
C PHE A 207 -15.14 -18.54 8.91
N LEU A 208 -13.88 -18.37 8.51
CA LEU A 208 -12.73 -18.96 9.22
C LEU A 208 -12.58 -18.41 10.64
N LEU A 209 -12.96 -17.14 10.85
CA LEU A 209 -12.95 -16.44 12.14
C LEU A 209 -14.24 -16.63 12.96
N ARG A 210 -15.17 -17.51 12.52
CA ARG A 210 -16.46 -17.73 13.20
C ARG A 210 -16.32 -18.02 14.69
N LYS A 211 -15.28 -18.76 15.10
CA LYS A 211 -15.09 -19.16 16.50
C LYS A 211 -14.83 -17.96 17.41
N GLU A 212 -14.17 -16.94 16.88
CA GLU A 212 -13.83 -15.71 17.56
C GLU A 212 -15.06 -14.79 17.71
N PHE A 213 -16.06 -14.92 16.82
CA PHE A 213 -17.34 -14.21 16.91
C PHE A 213 -18.33 -14.88 17.88
N PHE A 214 -18.40 -16.21 17.92
CA PHE A 214 -19.29 -16.94 18.84
C PHE A 214 -18.97 -16.73 20.33
N GLN A 215 -17.79 -16.19 20.65
CA GLN A 215 -17.37 -15.88 22.01
C GLN A 215 -17.77 -14.46 22.46
N ILE A 216 -18.41 -13.68 21.59
CA ILE A 216 -18.89 -12.35 21.93
C ILE A 216 -20.12 -12.49 22.82
N ARG A 217 -20.06 -11.89 24.02
CA ARG A 217 -21.26 -11.70 24.85
C ARG A 217 -21.77 -10.28 24.61
N LEU A 218 -23.09 -10.10 24.53
CA LEU A 218 -23.74 -8.79 24.40
C LEU A 218 -23.64 -8.01 25.72
N GLN A 219 -22.45 -7.52 26.02
CA GLN A 219 -22.14 -6.69 27.18
C GLN A 219 -21.46 -5.41 26.69
N PHE A 220 -22.11 -4.27 26.94
CA PHE A 220 -21.64 -2.96 26.49
C PHE A 220 -21.38 -2.05 27.69
N ASP A 221 -20.14 -1.63 27.87
CA ASP A 221 -19.77 -0.63 28.87
C ASP A 221 -19.59 0.75 28.20
N ARG A 222 -20.56 1.63 28.44
CA ARG A 222 -20.58 2.99 27.88
C ARG A 222 -19.41 3.85 28.37
N ALA A 223 -19.00 3.72 29.63
CA ALA A 223 -17.92 4.50 30.19
C ALA A 223 -16.56 4.09 29.59
N LEU A 224 -16.34 2.78 29.43
CA LEU A 224 -15.18 2.25 28.72
C LEU A 224 -15.18 2.67 27.25
N TRP A 225 -16.33 2.58 26.57
CA TRP A 225 -16.47 2.97 25.17
C TRP A 225 -16.12 4.44 24.93
N LEU A 226 -16.63 5.37 25.76
CA LEU A 226 -16.31 6.81 25.63
C LEU A 226 -14.81 7.08 25.78
N LYS A 227 -14.14 6.43 26.74
CA LYS A 227 -12.68 6.55 26.91
C LYS A 227 -11.93 6.07 25.67
N ILE A 228 -12.38 4.97 25.06
CA ILE A 228 -11.77 4.42 23.85
C ILE A 228 -12.02 5.34 22.66
N MET A 229 -13.23 5.86 22.47
CA MET A 229 -13.56 6.77 21.36
C MET A 229 -12.71 8.05 21.40
N HIS A 230 -12.50 8.61 22.60
CA HIS A 230 -11.65 9.79 22.77
C HIS A 230 -10.18 9.51 22.37
N TYR A 231 -9.68 8.31 22.62
CA TYR A 231 -8.37 7.87 22.14
C TYR A 231 -8.33 7.59 20.64
N SER A 232 -9.41 7.05 20.08
CA SER A 232 -9.52 6.62 18.69
C SER A 232 -9.72 7.77 17.70
N TYR A 233 -10.49 8.80 18.03
CA TYR A 233 -10.83 9.89 17.09
C TYR A 233 -9.60 10.56 16.45
N PRO A 234 -8.54 10.92 17.21
CA PRO A 234 -7.31 11.44 16.60
C PRO A 234 -6.65 10.47 15.61
N LEU A 235 -6.75 9.15 15.84
CA LEU A 235 -6.22 8.14 14.92
C LEU A 235 -6.98 8.13 13.59
N VAL A 236 -8.28 8.44 13.60
CA VAL A 236 -9.08 8.57 12.38
C VAL A 236 -8.60 9.75 11.54
N ILE A 237 -8.40 10.92 12.16
CA ILE A 237 -7.90 12.11 11.44
C ILE A 237 -6.53 11.84 10.81
N VAL A 238 -5.61 11.23 11.57
CA VAL A 238 -4.27 10.88 11.06
C VAL A 238 -4.36 9.82 9.96
N GLY A 239 -5.22 8.82 10.14
CA GLY A 239 -5.47 7.79 9.13
C GLY A 239 -5.99 8.38 7.83
N LEU A 240 -6.97 9.28 7.90
CA LEU A 240 -7.53 9.99 6.74
C LEU A 240 -6.47 10.85 6.06
N GLY A 241 -5.68 11.63 6.81
CA GLY A 241 -4.56 12.39 6.24
C GLY A 241 -3.55 11.50 5.51
N GLY A 242 -3.27 10.32 6.06
CA GLY A 242 -2.45 9.29 5.39
C GLY A 242 -3.07 8.80 4.08
N MET A 243 -4.38 8.51 4.07
CA MET A 243 -5.09 8.09 2.85
C MET A 243 -5.19 9.20 1.82
N VAL A 244 -5.30 10.47 2.24
CA VAL A 244 -5.24 11.62 1.33
C VAL A 244 -3.91 11.62 0.58
N ASN A 245 -2.79 11.50 1.31
CA ASN A 245 -1.46 11.51 0.69
C ASN A 245 -1.27 10.38 -0.33
N ASP A 246 -1.86 9.20 -0.08
CA ASP A 246 -1.60 8.00 -0.88
C ASP A 246 -2.63 7.79 -2.00
N MET A 247 -3.91 8.08 -1.76
CA MET A 247 -5.03 7.68 -2.62
C MET A 247 -5.75 8.85 -3.30
N LEU A 248 -5.64 10.08 -2.78
CA LEU A 248 -6.45 11.21 -3.27
C LEU A 248 -6.26 11.47 -4.76
N SER A 249 -5.01 11.39 -5.25
CA SER A 249 -4.68 11.66 -6.65
C SER A 249 -5.51 10.84 -7.64
N ARG A 250 -5.83 9.58 -7.31
CA ARG A 250 -6.69 8.71 -8.14
C ARG A 250 -8.16 9.02 -7.93
N LEU A 251 -8.56 9.24 -6.67
CA LEU A 251 -9.94 9.51 -6.28
C LEU A 251 -10.52 10.75 -7.00
N ILE A 252 -9.75 11.84 -7.04
CA ILE A 252 -10.22 13.12 -7.61
C ILE A 252 -9.87 13.29 -9.08
N TYR A 253 -9.14 12.35 -9.69
CA TYR A 253 -8.56 12.52 -11.02
C TYR A 253 -9.61 12.94 -12.06
N GLN A 254 -10.68 12.16 -12.18
CA GLN A 254 -11.78 12.40 -13.13
C GLN A 254 -12.59 13.67 -12.84
N HIS A 255 -12.46 14.27 -11.65
CA HIS A 255 -13.15 15.50 -11.26
C HIS A 255 -12.36 16.77 -11.55
N VAL A 256 -11.03 16.64 -11.62
CA VAL A 256 -10.10 17.76 -11.68
C VAL A 256 -9.43 17.83 -13.05
N VAL A 257 -9.34 16.72 -13.77
CA VAL A 257 -8.76 16.71 -15.11
C VAL A 257 -9.68 17.44 -16.10
N ASP A 258 -9.13 18.40 -16.84
CA ASP A 258 -9.86 19.17 -17.86
C ASP A 258 -9.97 18.37 -19.18
N LEU A 259 -10.57 17.18 -19.11
CA LEU A 259 -10.75 16.28 -20.26
C LEU A 259 -12.20 15.75 -20.37
N PRO A 260 -12.64 15.38 -21.58
CA PRO A 260 -13.88 14.63 -21.78
C PRO A 260 -13.90 13.33 -20.96
N HIS A 261 -15.08 12.92 -20.50
CA HIS A 261 -15.27 11.76 -19.60
C HIS A 261 -14.53 10.49 -20.05
N GLU A 262 -14.64 10.12 -21.34
CA GLU A 262 -13.98 8.93 -21.89
C GLU A 262 -12.45 9.00 -21.82
N GLN A 263 -11.87 10.19 -22.09
CA GLN A 263 -10.43 10.40 -22.02
C GLN A 263 -9.94 10.42 -20.56
N ALA A 264 -10.70 11.06 -19.66
CA ALA A 264 -10.43 11.03 -18.22
C ALA A 264 -10.43 9.60 -17.66
N LYS A 265 -11.42 8.78 -18.07
CA LYS A 265 -11.52 7.35 -17.72
C LYS A 265 -10.34 6.55 -18.28
N HIS A 266 -9.94 6.80 -19.53
CA HIS A 266 -8.76 6.17 -20.13
C HIS A 266 -7.48 6.50 -19.35
N GLU A 267 -7.23 7.79 -19.07
CA GLU A 267 -6.05 8.24 -18.32
C GLU A 267 -6.05 7.71 -16.88
N LEU A 268 -7.19 7.65 -16.19
CA LEU A 268 -7.26 7.06 -14.85
C LEU A 268 -6.89 5.57 -14.86
N GLY A 269 -7.32 4.82 -15.88
CA GLY A 269 -6.94 3.42 -16.07
C GLY A 269 -5.42 3.25 -16.24
N ILE A 270 -4.81 4.08 -17.07
CA ILE A 270 -3.34 4.14 -17.24
C ILE A 270 -2.67 4.51 -15.92
N PHE A 271 -3.16 5.54 -15.24
CA PHE A 271 -2.62 6.04 -13.99
C PHE A 271 -2.66 4.99 -12.87
N GLY A 272 -3.76 4.24 -12.77
CA GLY A 272 -3.89 3.08 -11.89
C GLY A 272 -2.82 2.03 -12.16
N ASN A 273 -2.49 1.77 -13.43
CA ASN A 273 -1.44 0.82 -13.83
C ASN A 273 -0.03 1.31 -13.47
N ILE A 274 0.27 2.58 -13.74
CA ILE A 274 1.56 3.20 -13.40
C ILE A 274 1.80 3.08 -11.89
N TYR A 275 0.79 3.36 -11.07
CA TYR A 275 0.88 3.17 -9.62
C TYR A 275 1.13 1.72 -9.24
N ARG A 276 0.49 0.75 -9.91
CA ARG A 276 0.75 -0.68 -9.68
C ARG A 276 2.24 -0.98 -9.89
N LEU A 277 2.86 -0.54 -10.99
CA LEU A 277 4.31 -0.75 -11.20
C LEU A 277 5.16 -0.13 -10.08
N ALA A 278 4.79 1.07 -9.60
CA ALA A 278 5.51 1.75 -8.52
C ALA A 278 5.29 1.13 -7.11
N VAL A 279 4.25 0.31 -6.92
CA VAL A 279 3.91 -0.31 -5.62
C VAL A 279 4.99 -1.27 -5.12
N LEU A 280 5.83 -1.84 -5.99
CA LEU A 280 6.93 -2.74 -5.59
C LEU A 280 7.84 -2.11 -4.51
N ILE A 281 8.13 -0.80 -4.62
CA ILE A 281 8.91 -0.08 -3.60
C ILE A 281 8.14 -0.01 -2.28
N THR A 282 6.84 0.30 -2.32
CA THR A 282 6.01 0.38 -1.11
C THR A 282 5.91 -0.96 -0.37
N ILE A 283 5.93 -2.09 -1.09
CA ILE A 283 5.94 -3.43 -0.49
C ILE A 283 7.26 -3.67 0.26
N MET A 284 8.39 -3.33 -0.37
CA MET A 284 9.70 -3.41 0.28
C MET A 284 9.75 -2.53 1.53
N ILE A 285 9.24 -1.30 1.45
CA ILE A 285 9.14 -0.37 2.58
C ILE A 285 8.32 -0.97 3.72
N GLN A 286 7.17 -1.57 3.40
CA GLN A 286 6.32 -2.22 4.40
C GLN A 286 7.03 -3.41 5.04
N ALA A 287 7.64 -4.29 4.25
CA ALA A 287 8.39 -5.43 4.75
C ALA A 287 9.53 -5.00 5.68
N PHE A 288 10.27 -3.97 5.27
CA PHE A 288 11.30 -3.35 6.08
C PHE A 288 10.73 -2.80 7.38
N ARG A 289 9.65 -2.01 7.34
CA ARG A 289 9.01 -1.41 8.52
C ARG A 289 8.59 -2.47 9.53
N MET A 290 8.00 -3.57 9.07
CA MET A 290 7.57 -4.67 9.94
C MET A 290 8.74 -5.35 10.66
N ALA A 291 9.90 -5.47 10.02
CA ALA A 291 11.10 -6.01 10.64
C ALA A 291 11.81 -4.97 11.54
N ALA A 292 11.84 -3.71 11.10
CA ALA A 292 12.65 -2.68 11.70
C ALA A 292 12.00 -2.07 12.94
N GLU A 293 10.67 -1.85 12.97
CA GLU A 293 9.99 -1.25 14.13
C GLU A 293 10.24 -2.02 15.44
N PRO A 294 10.02 -3.36 15.54
CA PRO A 294 10.34 -4.10 16.75
C PRO A 294 11.82 -4.00 17.14
N PHE A 295 12.71 -3.98 16.15
CA PHE A 295 14.15 -3.85 16.38
C PHE A 295 14.49 -2.48 17.00
N PHE A 296 13.92 -1.41 16.47
CA PHE A 296 14.13 -0.05 16.96
C PHE A 296 13.63 0.11 18.41
N PHE A 297 12.42 -0.37 18.72
CA PHE A 297 11.88 -0.29 20.07
C PHE A 297 12.68 -1.11 21.09
N ASN A 298 13.08 -2.35 20.74
CA ASN A 298 13.84 -3.20 21.65
C ASN A 298 15.26 -2.68 21.94
N ARG A 299 15.86 -1.98 20.97
CA ARG A 299 17.21 -1.42 21.08
C ARG A 299 17.22 0.05 21.53
N SER A 300 16.06 0.65 21.79
CA SER A 300 15.93 2.08 22.13
C SER A 300 16.59 2.47 23.45
N LYS A 301 16.73 1.52 24.38
CA LYS A 301 17.33 1.74 25.70
C LYS A 301 18.85 1.54 25.74
N GLU A 302 19.47 1.18 24.62
CA GLU A 302 20.91 0.96 24.55
C GLU A 302 21.66 2.27 24.25
N GLU A 303 22.80 2.51 24.90
CA GLU A 303 23.60 3.74 24.71
C GLU A 303 23.98 4.01 23.24
N ASN A 304 24.10 2.95 22.43
CA ASN A 304 24.47 3.05 21.01
C ASN A 304 23.26 3.11 20.04
N ALA A 305 22.02 3.24 20.53
CA ALA A 305 20.82 3.20 19.70
C ALA A 305 20.85 4.20 18.52
N PRO A 306 21.23 5.48 18.68
CA PRO A 306 21.25 6.43 17.56
C PRO A 306 22.21 6.02 16.43
N ARG A 307 23.38 5.45 16.76
CA ARG A 307 24.34 4.98 15.75
C ARG A 307 23.82 3.79 14.96
N ILE A 308 23.12 2.88 15.64
CA ILE A 308 22.46 1.74 15.00
C ILE A 308 21.36 2.24 14.05
N TYR A 309 20.58 3.25 14.47
CA TYR A 309 19.53 3.82 13.63
C TYR A 309 20.09 4.51 12.39
N ALA A 310 21.20 5.24 12.54
CA ALA A 310 21.91 5.83 11.41
C ALA A 310 22.42 4.78 10.41
N ARG A 311 22.95 3.66 10.90
CA ARG A 311 23.41 2.54 10.05
C ARG A 311 22.23 1.90 9.31
N ILE A 312 21.11 1.66 9.99
CA ILE A 312 19.93 1.06 9.39
C ILE A 312 19.35 1.96 8.29
N MET A 313 19.24 3.28 8.55
CA MET A 313 18.81 4.24 7.53
C MET A 313 19.73 4.22 6.30
N LYS A 314 21.05 4.13 6.50
CA LYS A 314 22.02 4.07 5.39
C LYS A 314 21.77 2.86 4.48
N PHE A 315 21.67 1.66 5.05
CA PHE A 315 21.41 0.46 4.25
C PHE A 315 20.03 0.45 3.61
N PHE A 316 19.03 1.02 4.28
CA PHE A 316 17.70 1.20 3.70
C PHE A 316 17.71 2.13 2.49
N VAL A 317 18.41 3.27 2.56
CA VAL A 317 18.55 4.20 1.45
C VAL A 317 19.27 3.54 0.28
N ILE A 318 20.35 2.79 0.55
CA ILE A 318 21.08 2.03 -0.48
C ILE A 318 20.14 1.02 -1.17
N ALA A 319 19.40 0.21 -0.40
CA ALA A 319 18.45 -0.76 -0.95
C ALA A 319 17.33 -0.07 -1.76
N SER A 320 16.84 1.07 -1.29
CA SER A 320 15.84 1.87 -2.00
C SER A 320 16.39 2.47 -3.30
N CYS A 321 17.65 2.88 -3.32
CA CYS A 321 18.36 3.33 -4.52
C CYS A 321 18.50 2.21 -5.56
N PHE A 322 18.85 0.99 -5.14
CA PHE A 322 18.87 -0.17 -6.03
C PHE A 322 17.49 -0.47 -6.62
N MET A 323 16.43 -0.44 -5.81
CA MET A 323 15.07 -0.68 -6.28
C MET A 323 14.61 0.42 -7.25
N PHE A 324 14.90 1.68 -6.95
CA PHE A 324 14.62 2.80 -7.85
C PHE A 324 15.33 2.62 -9.19
N LEU A 325 16.63 2.29 -9.20
CA LEU A 325 17.37 2.04 -10.44
C LEU A 325 16.81 0.83 -11.20
N PHE A 326 16.48 -0.26 -10.50
CA PHE A 326 15.90 -1.44 -11.13
C PHE A 326 14.57 -1.11 -11.83
N ILE A 327 13.67 -0.38 -11.19
CA ILE A 327 12.38 -0.03 -11.80
C ILE A 327 12.57 1.01 -12.92
N SER A 328 13.46 1.98 -12.73
CA SER A 328 13.59 3.12 -13.65
C SER A 328 14.45 2.81 -14.89
N LEU A 329 15.50 1.99 -14.76
CA LEU A 329 16.37 1.60 -15.88
C LEU A 329 15.76 0.48 -16.72
N TYR A 330 14.94 -0.40 -16.13
CA TYR A 330 14.28 -1.48 -16.87
C TYR A 330 12.85 -1.11 -17.30
N ILE A 331 12.50 0.17 -17.28
CA ILE A 331 11.15 0.62 -17.64
C ILE A 331 10.78 0.33 -19.09
N ASP A 332 11.76 0.43 -19.98
CA ASP A 332 11.58 0.14 -21.41
C ASP A 332 11.34 -1.36 -21.66
N VAL A 333 11.80 -2.24 -20.75
CA VAL A 333 11.45 -3.67 -20.77
C VAL A 333 9.98 -3.87 -20.45
N PHE A 334 9.42 -3.13 -19.49
CA PHE A 334 7.98 -3.15 -19.22
C PHE A 334 7.18 -2.58 -20.40
N ALA A 335 7.67 -1.51 -21.04
CA ALA A 335 7.05 -0.97 -22.25
C ALA A 335 7.04 -1.99 -23.39
N TRP A 336 8.16 -2.68 -23.60
CA TRP A 336 8.26 -3.77 -24.58
C TRP A 336 7.30 -4.92 -24.24
N PHE A 337 7.22 -5.31 -22.98
CA PHE A 337 6.28 -6.36 -22.54
C PHE A 337 4.83 -6.01 -22.89
N PHE A 338 4.38 -4.77 -22.62
CA PHE A 338 3.04 -4.32 -23.00
C PHE A 338 2.82 -4.27 -24.51
N LYS A 339 3.84 -3.88 -25.28
CA LYS A 339 3.78 -3.92 -26.76
C LYS A 339 3.71 -5.36 -27.29
N ALA A 340 4.49 -6.28 -26.72
CA ALA A 340 4.55 -7.69 -27.12
C ALA A 340 3.20 -8.41 -26.94
N ILE A 341 2.44 -8.05 -25.91
CA ILE A 341 1.09 -8.57 -25.69
C ILE A 341 0.00 -7.82 -26.49
N HIS A 342 0.38 -6.95 -27.43
CA HIS A 342 -0.52 -6.11 -28.24
C HIS A 342 -1.38 -5.14 -27.41
N LYS A 343 -0.81 -4.60 -26.33
CA LYS A 343 -1.48 -3.72 -25.35
C LYS A 343 -0.74 -2.39 -25.24
N GLY A 344 -0.39 -1.78 -26.37
CA GLY A 344 0.41 -0.54 -26.43
C GLY A 344 -0.14 0.62 -25.60
N ALA A 345 -1.46 0.73 -25.46
CA ALA A 345 -2.12 1.75 -24.63
C ALA A 345 -1.71 1.71 -23.15
N TRP A 346 -1.26 0.55 -22.64
CA TRP A 346 -0.78 0.42 -21.25
C TRP A 346 0.65 0.91 -21.05
N ALA A 347 1.40 1.13 -22.15
CA ALA A 347 2.73 1.73 -22.10
C ALA A 347 2.67 3.27 -22.02
N GLU A 348 1.49 3.86 -22.24
CA GLU A 348 1.27 5.29 -22.06
C GLU A 348 1.55 5.69 -20.60
N GLY A 349 2.20 6.84 -20.40
CA GLY A 349 2.53 7.34 -19.07
C GLY A 349 3.59 6.55 -18.29
N LEU A 350 4.24 5.52 -18.87
CA LEU A 350 5.35 4.84 -18.18
C LEU A 350 6.47 5.78 -17.75
N TYR A 351 6.71 6.87 -18.49
CA TYR A 351 7.71 7.88 -18.15
C TYR A 351 7.52 8.52 -16.75
N ILE A 352 6.35 8.36 -16.14
CA ILE A 352 5.98 8.85 -14.80
C ILE A 352 6.47 7.93 -13.68
N VAL A 353 6.59 6.62 -13.94
CA VAL A 353 6.91 5.61 -12.91
C VAL A 353 8.20 5.97 -12.15
N PRO A 354 9.30 6.43 -12.77
CA PRO A 354 10.50 6.83 -12.04
C PRO A 354 10.24 7.96 -11.05
N LEU A 355 9.41 8.95 -11.40
CA LEU A 355 9.06 10.05 -10.48
C LEU A 355 8.28 9.54 -9.26
N LEU A 356 7.28 8.68 -9.48
CA LEU A 356 6.54 8.04 -8.39
C LEU A 356 7.41 7.10 -7.55
N ALA A 357 8.31 6.36 -8.18
CA ALA A 357 9.27 5.51 -7.52
C ALA A 357 10.17 6.33 -6.59
N LEU A 358 10.69 7.47 -7.05
CA LEU A 358 11.49 8.38 -6.24
C LEU A 358 10.68 9.00 -5.09
N GLY A 359 9.41 9.36 -5.33
CA GLY A 359 8.48 9.76 -4.27
C GLY A 359 8.34 8.68 -3.20
N ASN A 360 8.17 7.42 -3.60
CA ASN A 360 8.10 6.28 -2.69
C ASN A 360 9.41 6.05 -1.91
N VAL A 361 10.58 6.32 -2.51
CA VAL A 361 11.85 6.33 -1.77
C VAL A 361 11.81 7.35 -0.62
N PHE A 362 11.32 8.58 -0.88
CA PHE A 362 11.17 9.58 0.18
C PHE A 362 10.16 9.18 1.24
N LEU A 363 9.04 8.56 0.86
CA LEU A 363 8.09 7.98 1.80
C LEU A 363 8.75 6.93 2.70
N GLY A 364 9.59 6.06 2.13
CA GLY A 364 10.36 5.08 2.86
C GLY A 364 11.33 5.70 3.88
N ILE A 365 12.06 6.74 3.47
CA ILE A 365 12.95 7.49 4.35
C ILE A 365 12.14 8.18 5.46
N TYR A 366 11.01 8.79 5.12
CA TYR A 366 10.09 9.39 6.09
C TYR A 366 9.66 8.39 7.16
N TYR A 367 9.25 7.17 6.79
CA TYR A 367 8.88 6.15 7.77
C TYR A 367 10.03 5.76 8.69
N ASN A 368 11.26 5.73 8.19
CA ASN A 368 12.42 5.47 9.04
C ASN A 368 12.76 6.63 9.96
N LEU A 369 12.56 7.87 9.52
CA LEU A 369 12.70 9.03 10.38
C LEU A 369 11.59 9.04 11.44
N SER A 370 10.38 8.62 11.09
CA SER A 370 9.17 8.68 11.90
C SER A 370 9.28 8.05 13.30
N ILE A 371 10.26 7.18 13.51
CA ILE A 371 10.52 6.52 14.79
C ILE A 371 10.88 7.52 15.89
N TRP A 372 11.51 8.67 15.57
CA TRP A 372 11.90 9.64 16.60
C TRP A 372 10.70 10.15 17.40
N TYR A 373 9.57 10.45 16.75
CA TYR A 373 8.39 10.96 17.45
C TYR A 373 7.66 9.86 18.23
N LYS A 374 7.78 8.60 17.81
CA LYS A 374 7.27 7.43 18.55
C LYS A 374 8.07 7.17 19.83
N LEU A 375 9.39 7.33 19.77
CA LEU A 375 10.30 7.13 20.91
C LEU A 375 10.28 8.29 21.92
N THR A 376 10.04 9.52 21.44
CA THR A 376 9.99 10.72 22.29
C THR A 376 8.57 11.07 22.77
N HIS A 377 7.59 10.18 22.56
CA HIS A 377 6.17 10.38 22.87
C HIS A 377 5.51 11.62 22.22
N LYS A 378 6.12 12.17 21.15
CA LYS A 378 5.62 13.33 20.39
C LYS A 378 4.74 12.94 19.19
N ASN A 379 3.84 11.96 19.38
CA ASN A 379 3.02 11.41 18.30
C ASN A 379 2.16 12.47 17.57
N MET A 380 1.75 13.54 18.26
CA MET A 380 1.01 14.65 17.66
C MET A 380 1.83 15.42 16.61
N THR A 381 3.16 15.48 16.73
CA THR A 381 4.01 16.08 15.70
C THR A 381 3.99 15.25 14.41
N GLY A 382 3.99 13.92 14.52
CA GLY A 382 3.83 13.04 13.36
C GLY A 382 2.47 13.20 12.68
N ALA A 383 1.41 13.41 13.47
CA ALA A 383 0.08 13.74 12.96
C ALA A 383 0.08 15.06 12.17
N MET A 384 0.67 16.12 12.73
CA MET A 384 0.78 17.43 12.07
C MET A 384 1.53 17.36 10.73
N ILE A 385 2.63 16.60 10.66
CA ILE A 385 3.38 16.40 9.40
C ILE A 385 2.49 15.71 8.35
N THR A 386 1.75 14.67 8.76
CA THR A 386 0.88 13.91 7.86
C THR A 386 -0.28 14.76 7.34
N ILE A 387 -0.91 15.57 8.20
CA ILE A 387 -1.99 16.49 7.82
C ILE A 387 -1.46 17.61 6.91
N SER A 388 -0.28 18.17 7.21
CA SER A 388 0.34 19.19 6.36
C SER A 388 0.67 18.62 4.97
N GLY A 389 1.17 17.39 4.90
CA GLY A 389 1.33 16.66 3.64
C GLY A 389 0.00 16.50 2.90
N ALA A 390 -1.09 16.21 3.62
CA ALA A 390 -2.41 16.04 3.02
C ALA A 390 -2.91 17.35 2.38
N VAL A 391 -2.70 18.49 3.04
CA VAL A 391 -3.00 19.82 2.50
C VAL A 391 -2.19 20.09 1.23
N ILE A 392 -0.88 19.81 1.24
CA ILE A 392 -0.02 19.96 0.05
C ILE A 392 -0.52 19.06 -1.09
N THR A 393 -0.90 17.82 -0.77
CA THR A 393 -1.42 16.87 -1.76
C THR A 393 -2.71 17.38 -2.39
N ILE A 394 -3.66 17.88 -1.59
CA ILE A 394 -4.93 18.44 -2.10
C ILE A 394 -4.64 19.62 -3.03
N ILE A 395 -3.86 20.61 -2.55
CA ILE A 395 -3.57 21.84 -3.31
C ILE A 395 -2.86 21.52 -4.62
N LEU A 396 -1.80 20.70 -4.57
CA LEU A 396 -1.04 20.38 -5.77
C LEU A 396 -1.81 19.52 -6.77
N ASN A 397 -2.65 18.57 -6.33
CA ASN A 397 -3.46 17.81 -7.28
C ASN A 397 -4.50 18.71 -7.97
N ILE A 398 -5.17 19.60 -7.22
CA ILE A 398 -6.14 20.55 -7.82
C ILE A 398 -5.47 21.50 -8.82
N LEU A 399 -4.23 21.93 -8.57
CA LEU A 399 -3.53 22.88 -9.44
C LEU A 399 -2.78 22.24 -10.61
N LEU A 400 -2.25 21.03 -10.44
CA LEU A 400 -1.35 20.39 -11.41
C LEU A 400 -2.03 19.34 -12.30
N ILE A 401 -3.08 18.64 -11.83
CA ILE A 401 -3.81 17.67 -12.67
C ILE A 401 -4.41 18.34 -13.92
N PRO A 402 -5.06 19.52 -13.84
CA PRO A 402 -5.65 20.14 -15.03
C PRO A 402 -4.61 20.49 -16.11
N LYS A 403 -3.37 20.81 -15.70
CA LYS A 403 -2.30 21.29 -16.59
C LYS A 403 -1.38 20.19 -17.09
N PHE A 404 -1.13 19.19 -16.25
CA PHE A 404 -0.10 18.18 -16.48
C PHE A 404 -0.65 16.75 -16.36
N HIS A 405 -1.97 16.56 -16.24
CA HIS A 405 -2.61 15.25 -16.17
C HIS A 405 -1.99 14.39 -15.05
N TYR A 406 -1.78 13.09 -15.30
CA TYR A 406 -1.17 12.16 -14.37
C TYR A 406 0.30 12.51 -14.01
N LEU A 407 1.02 13.35 -14.79
CA LEU A 407 2.32 13.91 -14.39
C LEU A 407 2.15 14.93 -13.26
N GLY A 408 1.12 15.76 -13.32
CA GLY A 408 0.78 16.70 -12.25
C GLY A 408 0.51 15.98 -10.93
N ALA A 409 -0.26 14.89 -10.99
CA ALA A 409 -0.52 14.04 -9.83
C ALA A 409 0.76 13.38 -9.27
N ALA A 410 1.68 12.93 -10.14
CA ALA A 410 2.95 12.37 -9.70
C ALA A 410 3.88 13.41 -9.05
N ILE A 411 3.92 14.65 -9.58
CA ILE A 411 4.64 15.78 -8.95
C ILE A 411 4.03 16.11 -7.59
N ALA A 412 2.71 16.08 -7.45
CA ALA A 412 2.04 16.32 -6.18
C ALA A 412 2.46 15.28 -5.13
N THR A 413 2.41 13.99 -5.46
CA THR A 413 2.86 12.89 -4.58
C THR A 413 4.34 13.02 -4.22
N PHE A 414 5.20 13.27 -5.22
CA PHE A 414 6.63 13.48 -5.02
C PHE A 414 6.92 14.63 -4.04
N SER A 415 6.26 15.77 -4.25
CA SER A 415 6.44 16.99 -3.45
C SER A 415 5.94 16.81 -2.02
N CYS A 416 4.80 16.15 -1.84
CA CYS A 416 4.26 15.80 -0.52
C CYS A 416 5.23 14.91 0.26
N TYR A 417 5.69 13.81 -0.33
CA TYR A 417 6.60 12.87 0.35
C TYR A 417 7.98 13.48 0.62
N LEU A 418 8.48 14.33 -0.29
CA LEU A 418 9.69 15.11 -0.06
C LEU A 418 9.52 16.06 1.14
N PHE A 419 8.42 16.81 1.19
CA PHE A 419 8.11 17.70 2.32
C PHE A 419 8.03 16.94 3.64
N MET A 420 7.32 15.80 3.67
CA MET A 420 7.19 14.97 4.87
C MET A 420 8.56 14.46 5.34
N MET A 421 9.40 14.00 4.41
CA MET A 421 10.76 13.53 4.72
C MET A 421 11.65 14.64 5.27
N VAL A 422 11.69 15.81 4.62
CA VAL A 422 12.52 16.95 5.04
C VAL A 422 12.07 17.47 6.40
N THR A 423 10.77 17.68 6.59
CA THR A 423 10.21 18.18 7.85
C THR A 423 10.48 17.21 9.01
N SER A 424 10.26 15.90 8.77
CA SER A 424 10.55 14.87 9.76
C SER A 424 12.04 14.79 10.09
N TYR A 425 12.92 14.99 9.11
CA TYR A 425 14.37 15.04 9.32
C TYR A 425 14.79 16.23 10.17
N VAL A 426 14.35 17.44 9.82
CA VAL A 426 14.72 18.69 10.52
C VAL A 426 14.22 18.65 11.96
N LEU A 427 12.95 18.30 12.18
CA LEU A 427 12.38 18.18 13.52
C LEU A 427 13.01 17.02 14.31
N GLY A 428 13.30 15.90 13.64
CA GLY A 428 13.98 14.76 14.23
C GLY A 428 15.38 15.12 14.74
N GLN A 429 16.17 15.87 13.96
CA GLN A 429 17.49 16.32 14.42
C GLN A 429 17.43 17.26 15.63
N LYS A 430 16.37 18.08 15.74
CA LYS A 430 16.17 18.97 16.88
C LYS A 430 15.79 18.22 18.17
N HIS A 431 14.98 17.16 18.05
CA HIS A 431 14.40 16.47 19.22
C HIS A 431 15.10 15.16 19.59
N PHE A 432 15.69 14.47 18.62
CA PHE A 432 16.36 13.19 18.78
C PHE A 432 17.52 13.09 17.77
N PRO A 433 18.69 13.69 18.09
CA PRO A 433 19.78 13.85 17.14
C PRO A 433 20.43 12.51 16.79
N VAL A 434 20.08 11.98 15.63
CA VAL A 434 20.68 10.76 15.08
C VAL A 434 21.82 11.13 14.11
N PRO A 435 23.03 10.58 14.27
CA PRO A 435 24.19 10.91 13.45
C PRO A 435 24.12 10.25 12.05
N TYR A 436 23.14 10.63 11.24
CA TYR A 436 23.02 10.15 9.85
C TYR A 436 24.20 10.62 9.01
N ALA A 437 24.67 9.75 8.10
CA ALA A 437 25.71 10.06 7.14
C ALA A 437 25.19 10.94 5.98
N ARG A 438 24.67 12.14 6.28
CA ARG A 438 23.92 13.03 5.37
C ARG A 438 24.58 13.16 3.99
N LYS A 439 25.88 13.47 3.96
CA LYS A 439 26.66 13.62 2.72
C LYS A 439 26.60 12.37 1.84
N LYS A 440 26.75 11.19 2.44
CA LYS A 440 26.65 9.91 1.72
C LYS A 440 25.22 9.62 1.24
N LEU A 441 24.22 9.85 2.09
CA LEU A 441 22.81 9.59 1.73
C LEU A 441 22.36 10.49 0.58
N ILE A 442 22.68 11.78 0.64
CA ILE A 442 22.40 12.73 -0.44
C ILE A 442 23.17 12.33 -1.70
N ALA A 443 24.45 11.95 -1.58
CA ALA A 443 25.24 11.50 -2.73
C ALA A 443 24.62 10.27 -3.40
N TYR A 444 24.12 9.27 -2.65
CA TYR A 444 23.44 8.11 -3.23
C TYR A 444 22.16 8.50 -3.97
N LEU A 445 21.32 9.37 -3.37
CA LEU A 445 20.07 9.83 -3.99
C LEU A 445 20.31 10.65 -5.25
N VAL A 446 21.28 11.57 -5.22
CA VAL A 446 21.65 12.37 -6.40
C VAL A 446 22.26 11.48 -7.48
N LEU A 447 23.13 10.54 -7.11
CA LEU A 447 23.78 9.64 -8.05
C LEU A 447 22.76 8.78 -8.80
N VAL A 448 21.75 8.22 -8.13
CA VAL A 448 20.75 7.41 -8.85
C VAL A 448 19.89 8.23 -9.81
N VAL A 449 19.59 9.48 -9.48
CA VAL A 449 18.88 10.40 -10.38
C VAL A 449 19.76 10.74 -11.60
N LEU A 450 21.05 11.02 -11.38
CA LEU A 450 22.01 11.27 -12.46
C LEU A 450 22.18 10.04 -13.36
N ILE A 451 22.31 8.84 -12.78
CA ILE A 451 22.40 7.59 -13.53
C ILE A 451 21.17 7.39 -14.41
N TYR A 452 19.97 7.61 -13.86
CA TYR A 452 18.73 7.54 -14.63
C TYR A 452 18.69 8.58 -15.76
N ALA A 453 19.09 9.83 -15.49
CA ALA A 453 19.13 10.88 -16.50
C ALA A 453 20.12 10.56 -17.64
N ILE A 454 21.30 10.04 -17.31
CA ILE A 454 22.30 9.59 -18.29
C ILE A 454 21.74 8.43 -19.13
N HIS A 455 21.10 7.45 -18.49
CA HIS A 455 20.46 6.34 -19.20
C HIS A 455 19.42 6.83 -20.21
N ARG A 456 18.52 7.75 -19.79
CA ARG A 456 17.51 8.33 -20.68
C ARG A 456 18.13 9.14 -21.82
N GLY A 457 19.22 9.86 -21.56
CA GLY A 457 19.98 10.56 -22.60
C GLY A 457 20.59 9.61 -23.63
N LEU A 458 21.18 8.49 -23.19
CA LEU A 458 21.76 7.47 -24.08
C LEU A 458 20.67 6.80 -24.93
N VAL A 459 19.56 6.40 -24.29
CA VAL A 459 18.39 5.78 -24.94
C VAL A 459 17.79 6.70 -26.01
N TYR A 460 17.81 8.02 -25.79
CA TYR A 460 17.32 9.00 -26.77
C TYR A 460 18.19 9.08 -28.04
N VAL A 461 19.50 8.85 -27.92
CA VAL A 461 20.44 8.93 -29.05
C VAL A 461 20.39 7.68 -29.93
N TRP A 462 20.13 6.50 -29.36
CA TRP A 462 20.12 5.25 -30.11
C TRP A 462 18.94 4.33 -29.72
N ASP A 463 17.97 4.22 -30.63
CA ASP A 463 16.80 3.36 -30.44
C ASP A 463 17.12 1.89 -30.79
N ASN A 464 17.61 1.13 -29.80
CA ASN A 464 17.79 -0.31 -29.91
C ASN A 464 17.55 -1.00 -28.56
N HIS A 465 16.70 -2.03 -28.54
CA HIS A 465 16.33 -2.76 -27.33
C HIS A 465 17.52 -3.38 -26.59
N TRP A 466 18.49 -3.95 -27.33
CA TRP A 466 19.70 -4.52 -26.75
C TRP A 466 20.60 -3.45 -26.13
N PHE A 467 20.60 -2.24 -26.72
CA PHE A 467 21.31 -1.10 -26.19
C PHE A 467 20.66 -0.58 -24.89
N TYR A 468 19.33 -0.61 -24.79
CA TYR A 468 18.61 -0.26 -23.56
C TYR A 468 18.98 -1.20 -22.41
N LEU A 469 18.88 -2.51 -22.64
CA LEU A 469 19.24 -3.54 -21.64
C LEU A 469 20.72 -3.49 -21.27
N GLY A 470 21.60 -3.28 -22.26
CA GLY A 470 23.04 -3.18 -22.05
C GLY A 470 23.41 -1.97 -21.18
N THR A 471 22.90 -0.79 -21.53
CA THR A 471 23.16 0.45 -20.76
C THR A 471 22.54 0.40 -19.36
N ALA A 472 21.32 -0.12 -19.22
CA ALA A 472 20.67 -0.32 -17.92
C ALA A 472 21.51 -1.23 -17.00
N THR A 473 21.94 -2.38 -17.52
CA THR A 473 22.73 -3.36 -16.75
C THR A 473 24.13 -2.82 -16.41
N ALA A 474 24.78 -2.12 -17.35
CA ALA A 474 26.09 -1.49 -17.13
C ALA A 474 26.02 -0.40 -16.05
N LEU A 475 25.00 0.45 -16.09
CA LEU A 475 24.80 1.53 -15.11
C LEU A 475 24.39 1.00 -13.72
N LEU A 476 23.57 -0.04 -13.66
CA LEU A 476 23.26 -0.73 -12.40
C LEU A 476 24.53 -1.41 -11.83
N GLY A 477 25.34 -2.04 -12.69
CA GLY A 477 26.64 -2.58 -12.32
C GLY A 477 27.59 -1.51 -11.79
N PHE A 478 27.65 -0.34 -12.44
CA PHE A 478 28.43 0.80 -11.99
C PHE A 478 28.01 1.27 -10.59
N PHE A 479 26.70 1.43 -10.34
CA PHE A 479 26.19 1.77 -9.02
C PHE A 479 26.54 0.71 -7.97
N THR A 480 26.46 -0.58 -8.35
CA THR A 480 26.83 -1.71 -7.48
C THR A 480 28.30 -1.63 -7.07
N ILE A 481 29.20 -1.41 -8.03
CA ILE A 481 30.64 -1.27 -7.80
C ILE A 481 30.94 -0.03 -6.95
N PHE A 482 30.27 1.09 -7.22
CA PHE A 482 30.40 2.33 -6.45
C PHE A 482 30.05 2.12 -4.98
N VAL A 483 28.89 1.51 -4.70
CA VAL A 483 28.46 1.17 -3.33
C VAL A 483 29.45 0.18 -2.70
N ALA A 484 29.86 -0.86 -3.42
CA ALA A 484 30.81 -1.85 -2.93
C ALA A 484 32.16 -1.23 -2.52
N LYS A 485 32.69 -0.28 -3.31
CA LYS A 485 33.93 0.44 -2.99
C LYS A 485 33.79 1.36 -1.79
N ILE A 486 32.71 2.14 -1.71
CA ILE A 486 32.51 3.13 -0.63
C ILE A 486 32.17 2.48 0.70
N GLU A 487 31.43 1.38 0.68
CA GLU A 487 30.99 0.66 1.88
C GLU A 487 31.81 -0.61 2.15
N LYS A 488 32.96 -0.81 1.47
CA LYS A 488 33.84 -1.98 1.61
C LYS A 488 34.07 -2.39 3.07
N LYS A 489 34.47 -1.44 3.92
CA LYS A 489 34.72 -1.66 5.37
C LYS A 489 33.51 -2.12 6.18
N GLU A 490 32.30 -1.82 5.72
CA GLU A 490 31.04 -2.24 6.36
C GLU A 490 30.50 -3.53 5.75
N LEU A 491 30.74 -3.77 4.46
CA LEU A 491 30.39 -5.00 3.74
C LEU A 491 31.27 -6.19 4.16
N GLU A 492 32.56 -5.97 4.43
CA GLU A 492 33.48 -6.98 4.97
C GLU A 492 33.05 -7.55 6.33
N LYS A 493 32.22 -6.79 7.07
CA LYS A 493 31.66 -7.21 8.37
C LYS A 493 30.41 -8.08 8.21
N ILE A 494 29.86 -8.21 6.99
CA ILE A 494 28.69 -9.04 6.69
C ILE A 494 29.19 -10.44 6.26
N PRO A 495 28.91 -11.50 7.03
CA PRO A 495 29.53 -12.82 6.83
C PRO A 495 29.25 -13.46 5.46
N PHE A 496 28.14 -13.08 4.79
CA PHE A 496 27.78 -13.61 3.47
C PHE A 496 28.50 -12.90 2.30
N ILE A 497 28.91 -11.63 2.49
CA ILE A 497 29.51 -10.78 1.42
C ILE A 497 31.04 -10.84 1.46
N LYS A 498 31.64 -11.24 2.59
CA LYS A 498 33.09 -11.43 2.76
C LYS A 498 33.72 -12.43 1.76
N ARG A 499 32.93 -13.27 1.09
CA ARG A 499 33.41 -14.18 0.03
C ARG A 499 33.50 -13.54 -1.36
N PHE A 500 32.88 -12.39 -1.58
CA PHE A 500 32.73 -11.74 -2.90
C PHE A 500 33.35 -10.33 -2.98
N VAL A 501 33.82 -9.78 -1.85
CA VAL A 501 34.53 -8.49 -1.71
C VAL A 501 35.93 -8.77 -1.19
#